data_AF-W1XGE1-F1
#
_entry.id   AF-W1XGE1-F1
#
_cell.length_a   1.000
_cell.length_b   1.000
_cell.length_c   1.000
_cell.angle_alpha   90.00
_cell.angle_beta   90.00
_cell.angle_gamma   90.00
#
_symmetry.space_group_name_H-M   'P 1'
#
loop_
_entity.id
_entity.type
_entity.pdbx_description
1 polymer ?
#
loop_
_entity_poly.entity_id
_entity_poly.type
_entity_poly.pdbx_seq_one_letter_code
_entity_poly.pdbx_strand_id
1 'polypeptide(L)'
;KLILLIGACLGPVYGLIAKKQKLRGINNIKIGMNMNDQEAEQLINKLFKNLGRSVMEVLYMPNLTKSFINKHIEMRGVEHLEKAIAEDKGVIVLTGHVGNWEWMG
;
A
#
# COMPACT_ATOMS: atom_id res chain seq x y z
N LYS A 1 -11.18 6.12 10.36
CA LYS A 1 -11.98 6.28 9.12
C LYS A 1 -11.84 7.68 8.49
N LEU A 2 -12.01 8.78 9.25
CA LEU A 2 -11.87 10.15 8.70
C LEU A 2 -10.52 10.41 8.02
N ILE A 3 -9.41 9.99 8.65
CA ILE A 3 -8.05 10.15 8.09
C ILE A 3 -7.87 9.48 6.72
N LEU A 4 -8.50 8.32 6.50
CA LEU A 4 -8.48 7.61 5.22
C LEU A 4 -9.34 8.28 4.16
N LEU A 5 -10.41 8.97 4.56
CA LEU A 5 -11.23 9.77 3.64
C LEU A 5 -10.46 11.00 3.16
N ILE A 6 -9.75 11.68 4.07
CA ILE A 6 -8.88 12.80 3.73
C ILE A 6 -7.82 12.34 2.71
N GLY A 7 -7.13 11.24 2.99
CA GLY A 7 -6.15 10.66 2.07
C GLY A 7 -6.75 10.31 0.70
N ALA A 8 -7.93 9.69 0.68
CA ALA A 8 -8.62 9.33 -0.56
C ALA A 8 -9.01 10.55 -1.42
N CYS A 9 -9.21 11.72 -0.81
CA CYS A 9 -9.49 12.97 -1.51
C CYS A 9 -8.22 13.68 -1.98
N LEU A 10 -7.15 13.71 -1.17
CA LEU A 10 -5.90 14.40 -1.50
C LEU A 10 -5.09 13.68 -2.59
N GLY A 11 -5.13 12.35 -2.61
CA GLY A 11 -4.39 11.53 -3.58
C GLY A 11 -4.68 11.86 -5.05
N PRO A 12 -5.96 11.90 -5.49
CA PRO A 12 -6.32 12.30 -6.85
C PRO A 12 -5.90 13.73 -7.21
N VAL A 13 -5.90 14.66 -6.26
CA VAL A 13 -5.43 16.05 -6.48
C VAL A 13 -3.95 16.05 -6.84
N TYR A 14 -3.14 15.26 -6.13
CA TYR A 14 -1.73 15.07 -6.48
C TYR A 14 -1.55 14.48 -7.89
N GLY A 15 -2.44 13.59 -8.32
CA GLY A 15 -2.45 13.03 -9.67
C GLY A 15 -2.64 14.06 -10.80
N LEU A 16 -3.17 15.26 -10.51
CA LEU A 16 -3.24 16.36 -11.47
C LEU A 16 -1.88 17.05 -11.67
N ILE A 17 -1.09 17.14 -10.60
CA ILE A 17 0.25 17.73 -10.60
C ILE A 17 1.26 16.73 -11.18
N ALA A 18 1.15 15.46 -10.78
CA ALA A 18 2.06 14.38 -11.14
C ALA A 18 1.71 13.71 -12.49
N LYS A 19 1.38 14.51 -13.52
CA LYS A 19 0.91 13.99 -14.83
C LYS A 19 1.89 12.99 -15.46
N LYS A 20 3.20 13.26 -15.38
CA LYS A 20 4.26 12.38 -15.93
C LYS A 20 4.27 11.02 -15.22
N GLN A 21 4.12 11.01 -13.90
CA GLN A 21 4.08 9.82 -13.07
C GLN A 21 2.79 9.03 -13.33
N LYS A 22 1.65 9.73 -13.46
CA LYS A 22 0.36 9.11 -13.81
C LYS A 22 0.43 8.38 -15.15
N LEU A 23 0.99 8.99 -16.19
CA LEU A 23 1.15 8.37 -17.52
C LEU A 23 2.08 7.15 -17.48
N ARG A 24 3.20 7.24 -16.75
CA ARG A 24 4.08 6.08 -16.54
C ARG A 24 3.36 4.95 -15.81
N GLY A 25 2.57 5.27 -14.79
CA GLY A 25 1.75 4.31 -14.06
C GLY A 25 0.73 3.61 -14.95
N ILE A 26 0.04 4.34 -15.84
CA ILE A 26 -0.88 3.76 -16.83
C ILE A 26 -0.13 2.77 -17.72
N ASN A 27 1.03 3.15 -18.28
CA ASN A 27 1.81 2.24 -19.13
C ASN A 27 2.24 0.98 -18.37
N ASN A 28 2.69 1.12 -17.12
CA ASN A 28 3.05 -0.02 -16.29
C ASN A 28 1.86 -0.93 -16.00
N ILE A 29 0.66 -0.38 -15.76
CA ILE A 29 -0.56 -1.16 -15.57
C ILE A 29 -0.92 -1.93 -16.84
N LYS A 30 -0.89 -1.26 -18.01
CA LYS A 30 -1.19 -1.92 -19.30
C LYS A 30 -0.27 -3.11 -19.54
N ILE A 31 1.03 -2.96 -19.31
CA ILE A 31 2.03 -4.00 -19.53
C ILE A 31 1.94 -5.09 -18.46
N GLY A 32 1.96 -4.70 -17.18
CA GLY A 32 2.07 -5.63 -16.06
C GLY A 32 0.78 -6.37 -15.72
N MET A 33 -0.38 -5.79 -16.05
CA MET A 33 -1.70 -6.38 -15.78
C MET A 33 -2.45 -6.77 -17.06
N ASN A 34 -1.86 -6.56 -18.24
CA ASN A 34 -2.48 -6.82 -19.55
C ASN A 34 -3.87 -6.17 -19.70
N MET A 35 -3.98 -4.91 -19.30
CA MET A 35 -5.23 -4.13 -19.30
C MET A 35 -5.29 -3.15 -20.48
N ASN A 36 -6.51 -2.85 -20.93
CA ASN A 36 -6.73 -1.81 -21.94
C ASN A 36 -6.63 -0.38 -21.34
N ASP A 37 -6.72 0.64 -22.19
CA ASP A 37 -6.59 2.05 -21.77
C ASP A 37 -7.64 2.46 -20.72
N GLN A 38 -8.90 2.08 -20.92
CA GLN A 38 -9.99 2.44 -20.01
C GLN A 38 -9.82 1.78 -18.64
N GLU A 39 -9.44 0.50 -18.61
CA GLU A 39 -9.17 -0.25 -17.39
C GLU A 39 -7.97 0.33 -16.64
N ALA A 40 -6.89 0.64 -17.36
CA ALA A 40 -5.69 1.23 -16.78
C ALA A 40 -5.96 2.63 -16.21
N GLU A 41 -6.76 3.45 -16.88
CA GLU A 41 -7.19 4.75 -16.37
C GLU A 41 -8.06 4.63 -15.11
N GLN A 42 -8.97 3.66 -15.06
CA GLN A 42 -9.76 3.40 -13.86
C GLN A 42 -8.89 2.94 -12.70
N LEU A 43 -7.93 2.04 -12.97
CA LEU A 43 -7.05 1.50 -11.94
C LEU A 43 -6.08 2.56 -11.42
N ILE A 44 -5.48 3.40 -12.27
CA ILE A 44 -4.56 4.44 -11.82
C ILE A 44 -5.28 5.45 -10.92
N ASN A 45 -6.54 5.79 -11.21
CA ASN A 45 -7.32 6.69 -10.36
C ASN A 45 -7.60 6.08 -8.97
N LYS A 46 -7.81 4.75 -8.88
CA LYS A 46 -7.89 4.04 -7.59
C LYS A 46 -6.54 4.02 -6.88
N LEU A 47 -5.44 3.83 -7.62
CA LEU A 47 -4.08 3.85 -7.09
C LEU A 47 -3.75 5.20 -6.44
N PHE A 48 -4.06 6.33 -7.07
CA PHE A 48 -3.83 7.65 -6.46
C PHE A 48 -4.64 7.85 -5.17
N LYS A 49 -5.88 7.34 -5.09
CA LYS A 49 -6.66 7.35 -3.84
C LYS A 49 -5.97 6.53 -2.74
N ASN A 50 -5.44 5.36 -3.09
CA ASN A 50 -4.70 4.53 -2.14
C ASN A 50 -3.38 5.17 -1.73
N LEU A 51 -2.64 5.80 -2.65
CA LEU A 51 -1.42 6.53 -2.32
C LEU A 51 -1.67 7.62 -1.28
N GLY A 52 -2.75 8.40 -1.47
CA GLY A 52 -3.14 9.40 -0.48
C GLY A 52 -3.52 8.79 0.88
N ARG A 53 -4.19 7.63 0.89
CA ARG A 53 -4.45 6.88 2.14
C ARG A 53 -3.16 6.43 2.81
N SER A 54 -2.23 5.82 2.07
CA SER A 54 -0.94 5.34 2.60
C SER A 54 -0.16 6.48 3.24
N VAL A 55 -0.10 7.67 2.62
CA VAL A 55 0.55 8.85 3.23
C VAL A 55 -0.10 9.21 4.56
N MET A 56 -1.44 9.23 4.62
CA MET A 56 -2.15 9.55 5.87
C MET A 56 -1.97 8.47 6.94
N GLU A 57 -1.83 7.21 6.54
CA GLU A 57 -1.54 6.10 7.44
C GLU A 57 -0.10 6.13 7.96
N VAL A 58 0.87 6.54 7.15
CA VAL A 58 2.26 6.78 7.59
C VAL A 58 2.31 7.92 8.62
N LEU A 59 1.60 9.02 8.37
CA LEU A 59 1.48 10.11 9.36
C LEU A 59 0.78 9.65 10.65
N TYR A 60 -0.01 8.58 10.59
CA TYR A 60 -0.68 7.99 11.75
C TYR A 60 0.18 6.97 12.51
N MET A 61 1.37 6.61 12.01
CA MET A 61 2.28 5.64 12.62
C MET A 61 2.60 5.87 14.11
N PRO A 62 2.70 7.10 14.65
CA PRO A 62 2.92 7.29 16.10
C PRO A 62 1.85 6.62 16.99
N ASN A 63 0.66 6.33 16.44
CA ASN A 63 -0.42 5.64 17.15
C ASN A 63 -0.46 4.12 16.90
N LEU A 64 0.51 3.56 16.17
CA LEU A 64 0.58 2.14 15.81
C LEU A 64 1.04 1.27 16.98
N THR A 65 0.26 1.26 18.06
CA THR A 65 0.52 0.44 19.25
C THR A 65 0.18 -1.04 19.00
N LYS A 66 0.74 -1.96 19.80
CA LYS A 66 0.35 -3.39 19.77
C LYS A 66 -1.16 -3.61 19.85
N SER A 67 -1.84 -2.85 20.72
CA SER A 67 -3.30 -2.90 20.86
C SER A 67 -4.02 -2.47 19.58
N PHE A 68 -3.54 -1.40 18.94
CA PHE A 68 -4.08 -0.94 17.66
C PHE A 68 -3.92 -2.00 16.57
N ILE A 69 -2.72 -2.57 16.44
CA ILE A 69 -2.39 -3.63 15.48
C ILE A 69 -3.32 -4.83 15.69
N ASN A 70 -3.38 -5.36 16.91
CA ASN A 70 -4.21 -6.53 17.24
C ASN A 70 -5.71 -6.30 16.96
N LYS A 71 -6.17 -5.06 17.06
CA LYS A 71 -7.59 -4.71 16.84
C LYS A 71 -7.94 -4.47 15.37
N HIS A 72 -7.00 -4.00 14.55
CA HIS A 72 -7.30 -3.49 13.21
C HIS A 72 -6.55 -4.19 12.08
N ILE A 73 -5.53 -5.00 12.39
CA ILE A 73 -4.68 -5.68 11.42
C ILE A 73 -4.83 -7.19 11.60
N GLU A 74 -5.17 -7.86 10.51
CA GLU A 74 -5.18 -9.32 10.43
C GLU A 74 -3.87 -9.76 9.76
N MET A 75 -3.10 -10.61 10.44
CA MET A 75 -1.91 -11.24 9.86
C MET A 75 -2.25 -12.67 9.45
N ARG A 76 -1.98 -13.02 8.19
CA ARG A 76 -2.22 -14.36 7.63
C ARG A 76 -0.89 -15.02 7.29
N GLY A 77 -0.74 -16.31 7.59
CA GLY A 77 0.50 -17.05 7.31
C GLY A 77 1.62 -16.80 8.33
N VAL A 78 1.30 -16.27 9.51
CA VAL A 78 2.28 -15.98 10.59
C VAL A 78 3.01 -17.24 11.04
N GLU A 79 2.34 -18.39 10.98
CA GLU A 79 2.91 -19.70 11.30
C GLU A 79 4.13 -20.06 10.43
N HIS A 80 4.25 -19.50 9.22
CA HIS A 80 5.44 -19.69 8.38
C HIS A 80 6.64 -18.92 8.95
N LEU A 81 6.41 -17.70 9.43
CA LEU A 81 7.43 -16.89 10.09
C LEU A 81 7.87 -17.53 11.41
N GLU A 82 6.91 -17.99 12.23
CA GLU A 82 7.21 -18.68 13.49
C GLU A 82 8.06 -19.95 13.28
N LYS A 83 7.70 -20.77 12.27
CA LYS A 83 8.49 -21.96 11.90
C LYS A 83 9.90 -21.60 11.43
N ALA A 84 10.04 -20.57 10.60
CA ALA A 84 11.34 -20.14 10.12
C ALA A 84 12.24 -19.59 11.24
N ILE A 85 11.66 -18.86 12.21
CA ILE A 85 12.39 -18.41 13.41
C ILE A 85 12.86 -19.61 14.24
N ALA A 86 12.00 -20.63 14.40
CA ALA A 86 12.32 -21.82 15.19
C ALA A 86 13.47 -22.67 14.60
N GLU A 87 13.81 -22.50 13.32
CA GLU A 87 14.96 -23.18 12.71
C GLU A 87 16.33 -22.60 13.12
N ASP A 88 16.36 -21.43 13.78
CA ASP A 88 17.57 -20.76 14.31
C ASP A 88 18.67 -20.52 13.24
N LYS A 89 18.27 -20.24 12.01
CA LYS A 89 19.17 -19.93 10.87
C LYS A 89 19.10 -18.47 10.41
N GLY A 90 18.29 -17.65 11.10
CA GLY A 90 17.88 -16.33 10.63
C GLY A 90 16.73 -16.38 9.62
N VAL A 91 16.04 -15.25 9.44
CA VAL A 91 14.89 -15.13 8.53
C VAL A 91 15.07 -13.92 7.62
N ILE A 92 14.81 -14.12 6.33
CA ILE A 92 14.71 -13.04 5.35
C ILE A 92 13.24 -12.86 4.98
N VAL A 93 12.69 -11.68 5.26
CA VAL A 93 11.35 -11.30 4.83
C VAL A 93 11.47 -10.55 3.51
N LEU A 94 10.98 -11.15 2.43
CA LEU A 94 10.90 -10.51 1.13
C LEU A 94 9.57 -9.74 1.02
N THR A 95 9.65 -8.44 0.76
CA THR A 95 8.48 -7.57 0.58
C THR A 95 8.56 -6.76 -0.71
N GLY A 96 7.45 -6.17 -1.11
CA GLY A 96 7.36 -5.23 -2.23
C GLY A 96 6.75 -3.90 -1.79
N HIS A 97 6.95 -2.86 -2.60
CA HIS A 97 6.31 -1.55 -2.41
C HIS A 97 4.82 -1.62 -2.76
N VAL A 98 4.05 -2.30 -1.92
CA VAL A 98 2.64 -2.63 -2.15
C VAL A 98 1.83 -2.32 -0.89
N GLY A 99 0.67 -1.68 -1.07
CA GLY A 99 -0.19 -1.28 0.04
C GLY A 99 0.46 -0.18 0.88
N ASN A 100 0.53 -0.41 2.19
CA ASN A 100 1.26 0.43 3.13
C ASN A 100 2.33 -0.44 3.78
N TRP A 101 3.44 -0.57 3.05
CA TRP A 101 4.53 -1.46 3.43
C TRP A 101 5.33 -0.92 4.62
N GLU A 102 5.29 0.40 4.85
CA GLU A 102 5.93 1.10 5.96
C GLU A 102 5.37 0.68 7.32
N TRP A 103 4.15 0.14 7.38
CA TRP A 103 3.60 -0.42 8.62
C TRP A 103 4.20 -1.78 9.01
N MET A 104 4.97 -2.42 8.13
CA MET A 104 5.63 -3.70 8.40
C MET A 104 7.02 -3.57 9.05
N GLY A 105 7.59 -2.36 9.16
CA GLY A 105 8.92 -2.14 9.74
C GLY A 105 9.36 -0.69 9.78
#